data_AF-A0A0M9ZVQ5-F1
#
_entry.id   AF-A0A0M9ZVQ5-F1
#
_cell.length_a   1.000
_cell.length_b   1.000
_cell.length_c   1.000
_cell.angle_alpha   90.00
_cell.angle_beta   90.00
_cell.angle_gamma   90.00
#
_symmetry.space_group_name_H-M   'P 1'
#
loop_
_entity.id
_entity.type
_entity.pdbx_description
1 polymer ?
#
loop_
_entity_poly.entity_id
_entity_poly.type
_entity_poly.pdbx_seq_one_letter_code
_entity_poly.pdbx_strand_id
1 'polypeptide(L)'
;MVLHSAVRFDYDPAAAAPGHPASHLTINSAHCRIACAAPLHVGRFADFVFRHFYADLWAAHHGYFTGGATRHVGERTLTDDDRASLHLMWI
;
A
#
# COMPACT_ATOMS: atom_id res chain seq x y z
N MET A 1 12.85 7.98 22.01
CA MET A 1 13.33 8.19 20.62
C MET A 1 12.19 7.82 19.69
N VAL A 2 11.60 8.78 18.98
CA VAL A 2 10.59 8.50 17.96
C VAL A 2 11.34 8.26 16.65
N LEU A 3 11.28 7.04 16.10
CA LEU A 3 11.79 6.79 14.76
C LEU A 3 10.75 7.29 13.76
N HIS A 4 11.05 8.38 13.06
CA HIS A 4 10.29 8.78 11.88
C HIS A 4 10.74 7.93 10.70
N SER A 5 10.16 6.74 10.55
CA SER A 5 10.40 5.91 9.38
C SER A 5 9.48 6.35 8.25
N ALA A 6 10.04 6.88 7.17
CA ALA A 6 9.28 7.22 5.99
C ALA A 6 8.83 5.94 5.30
N VAL A 7 7.52 5.80 5.12
CA VAL A 7 6.89 4.69 4.41
C VAL A 7 6.20 5.26 3.18
N ARG A 8 6.49 4.69 2.00
CA ARG A 8 5.92 5.11 0.73
C ARG A 8 5.43 3.90 -0.07
N PHE A 9 4.23 3.99 -0.62
CA PHE A 9 3.73 3.01 -1.59
C PHE A 9 4.01 3.54 -3.00
N ASP A 10 4.75 2.76 -3.78
CA ASP A 10 5.18 3.09 -5.13
C ASP A 10 4.43 2.22 -6.14
N TYR A 11 3.98 2.81 -7.25
CA TYR A 11 3.39 2.08 -8.38
C TYR A 11 3.94 2.61 -9.71
N ASP A 12 4.68 1.76 -10.42
CA ASP A 12 5.26 2.04 -11.73
C ASP A 12 5.21 0.78 -12.63
N PRO A 13 4.10 0.59 -13.37
CA PRO A 13 3.97 -0.55 -14.27
C PRO A 13 4.89 -0.49 -15.48
N ALA A 14 5.44 0.68 -15.84
CA ALA A 14 6.36 0.82 -16.97
C ALA A 14 7.76 0.28 -16.64
N ALA A 15 8.12 0.26 -15.35
CA ALA A 15 9.39 -0.28 -14.87
C ALA A 15 9.32 -1.74 -14.39
N ALA A 16 8.16 -2.40 -14.52
CA ALA A 16 7.95 -3.75 -14.03
C ALA A 16 8.69 -4.80 -14.87
N ALA A 17 9.31 -5.78 -14.21
CA ALA A 17 10.06 -6.88 -14.84
C ALA A 17 10.02 -8.14 -13.95
N PRO A 18 10.42 -9.32 -14.45
CA PRO A 18 10.58 -10.50 -13.60
C PRO A 18 11.50 -10.22 -12.40
N GLY A 19 11.03 -10.49 -11.18
CA GLY A 19 11.72 -10.15 -9.93
C GLY A 19 11.71 -8.65 -9.57
N HIS A 20 10.96 -7.83 -10.31
CA HIS A 20 10.72 -6.41 -10.04
C HIS A 20 9.24 -6.05 -10.25
N PRO A 21 8.37 -6.31 -9.25
CA PRO A 21 6.94 -6.04 -9.34
C PRO A 21 6.60 -4.57 -9.65
N ALA A 22 5.43 -4.32 -10.24
CA ALA A 22 5.01 -2.94 -10.50
C ALA A 22 4.70 -2.14 -9.23
N SER A 23 4.46 -2.81 -8.10
CA SER A 23 4.02 -2.21 -6.83
C SER A 23 4.95 -2.58 -5.68
N HIS A 24 5.33 -1.59 -4.87
CA HIS A 24 6.24 -1.79 -3.74
C HIS A 24 5.91 -0.89 -2.54
N LEU A 25 6.30 -1.34 -1.36
CA LEU A 25 6.48 -0.53 -0.17
C LEU A 25 7.95 -0.17 -0.01
N THR A 26 8.27 1.12 -0.04
CA THR A 26 9.61 1.65 0.24
C THR A 26 9.71 2.12 1.69
N ILE A 27 10.74 1.68 2.40
CA ILE A 27 10.99 2.05 3.81
C ILE A 27 12.35 2.73 3.94
N ASN A 28 12.35 4.00 4.35
CA ASN A 28 13.53 4.84 4.67
C ASN A 28 14.53 5.11 3.53
N SER A 29 14.83 4.14 2.68
CA SER A 29 15.77 4.20 1.57
C SER A 29 15.10 3.72 0.30
N ALA A 30 15.39 4.40 -0.82
CA ALA A 30 14.92 3.99 -2.15
C ALA A 30 15.39 2.59 -2.57
N HIS A 31 16.31 1.96 -1.84
CA HIS A 31 16.79 0.60 -2.07
C HIS A 31 16.13 -0.47 -1.18
N CYS A 32 15.44 -0.06 -0.11
CA CYS A 32 14.73 -0.99 0.77
C CYS A 32 13.25 -1.03 0.36
N ARG A 33 12.93 -2.00 -0.50
CA ARG A 33 11.60 -2.18 -1.09
C ARG A 33 11.06 -3.56 -0.79
N ILE A 34 9.79 -3.62 -0.41
CA ILE A 34 9.04 -4.87 -0.24
C ILE A 34 8.00 -4.92 -1.34
N ALA A 35 7.97 -6.02 -2.10
CA ALA A 35 6.98 -6.22 -3.16
C ALA A 35 5.55 -6.20 -2.60
N CYS A 36 4.62 -5.65 -3.37
CA CYS A 36 3.20 -5.57 -3.01
C CYS A 36 2.33 -6.36 -3.99
N ALA A 37 1.28 -7.01 -3.46
CA ALA A 37 0.32 -7.82 -4.22
C ALA A 37 -0.41 -7.06 -5.32
N ALA A 38 -0.66 -5.78 -5.09
CA ALA A 38 -1.30 -4.86 -6.01
C ALA A 38 -0.85 -3.43 -5.65
N PRO A 39 -1.28 -2.40 -6.38
CA PRO A 39 -1.15 -1.01 -5.94
C PRO A 39 -2.10 -0.66 -4.78
N LEU A 40 -1.69 0.26 -3.91
CA LEU A 40 -2.53 0.69 -2.80
C LEU A 40 -3.46 1.85 -3.22
N HIS A 41 -4.78 1.67 -3.07
CA HIS A 41 -5.74 2.77 -3.28
C HIS A 41 -5.54 3.86 -2.23
N VAL A 42 -5.46 5.13 -2.65
CA VAL A 42 -5.35 6.28 -1.75
C VAL A 42 -6.49 6.33 -0.72
N GLY A 43 -7.70 5.97 -1.12
CA GLY A 43 -8.86 5.84 -0.23
C GLY A 43 -8.74 4.73 0.82
N ARG A 44 -8.10 3.59 0.49
CA ARG A 44 -7.80 2.52 1.47
C ARG A 44 -6.76 3.00 2.48
N PHE A 45 -5.72 3.70 1.99
CA PHE A 45 -4.72 4.29 2.86
C PHE A 45 -5.29 5.39 3.75
N ALA A 46 -6.14 6.27 3.20
CA ALA A 46 -6.81 7.32 3.96
C ALA A 46 -7.74 6.75 5.03
N ASP A 47 -8.56 5.75 4.70
CA ASP A 47 -9.38 5.05 5.70
C ASP A 47 -8.53 4.48 6.84
N PHE A 48 -7.43 3.78 6.52
CA PHE A 48 -6.49 3.27 7.53
C PHE A 48 -5.94 4.39 8.42
N VAL A 49 -5.41 5.46 7.82
CA VAL A 49 -4.81 6.57 8.58
C VAL A 49 -5.84 7.22 9.49
N PHE A 50 -7.01 7.57 8.96
CA PHE A 50 -8.01 8.28 9.75
C PHE A 50 -8.63 7.38 10.83
N ARG A 51 -8.89 6.10 10.53
CA ARG A 51 -9.43 5.17 11.52
C ARG A 51 -8.51 4.98 12.73
N HIS A 52 -7.20 4.93 12.51
CA HIS A 52 -6.24 4.60 13.58
C HIS A 52 -5.60 5.82 14.26
N PHE A 53 -5.48 6.96 13.55
CA PHE A 53 -4.80 8.13 14.07
C PHE A 53 -5.72 9.33 14.29
N TYR A 54 -6.92 9.35 13.70
CA TYR A 54 -7.85 10.49 13.72
C TYR A 54 -9.31 10.04 13.90
N ALA A 55 -9.57 9.23 14.92
CA ALA A 55 -10.85 8.52 15.09
C ALA A 55 -12.09 9.44 15.08
N ASP A 56 -12.01 10.63 15.69
CA ASP A 56 -13.12 11.59 15.72
C ASP A 56 -13.47 12.12 14.31
N LEU A 57 -12.45 12.45 13.52
CA LEU A 57 -12.63 12.88 12.12
C LEU A 57 -13.12 11.73 11.26
N TRP A 58 -12.61 10.52 11.48
CA TRP A 58 -13.09 9.33 10.78
C TRP A 58 -14.58 9.08 11.05
N ALA A 59 -15.00 9.16 12.32
CA ALA A 59 -16.40 8.97 12.73
C ALA A 59 -17.32 10.04 12.14
N ALA A 60 -16.91 11.32 12.17
CA ALA A 60 -17.67 12.42 11.58
C ALA A 60 -17.88 12.28 10.05
N HIS A 61 -16.97 11.57 9.37
CA HIS A 61 -16.99 11.37 7.92
C HIS A 61 -17.07 9.88 7.52
N HIS A 62 -17.74 9.06 8.33
CA HIS A 62 -17.75 7.59 8.21
C HIS A 62 -18.06 7.08 6.80
N GLY A 63 -19.08 7.64 6.13
CA GLY A 63 -19.48 7.22 4.78
C GLY A 63 -18.42 7.46 3.70
N TYR A 64 -17.63 8.54 3.85
CA TYR A 64 -16.53 8.84 2.93
C TYR A 64 -15.41 7.79 3.07
N PHE A 65 -14.97 7.51 4.29
CA PHE A 65 -13.85 6.59 4.53
C PHE A 65 -14.22 5.14 4.25
N THR A 66 -15.40 4.68 4.69
CA THR A 66 -15.84 3.31 4.41
C THR A 66 -16.07 3.05 2.92
N GLY A 67 -16.56 4.05 2.17
CA GLY A 67 -16.64 3.96 0.70
C GLY A 67 -15.29 3.98 -0.01
N GLY A 68 -14.23 4.47 0.64
CA GLY A 68 -12.85 4.42 0.16
C GLY A 68 -12.13 3.09 0.46
N ALA A 69 -12.51 2.43 1.55
CA ALA A 69 -11.86 1.22 2.09
C ALA A 69 -12.01 -0.03 1.18
N THR A 70 -13.05 -0.07 0.35
CA THR A 70 -13.33 -1.20 -0.55
C THR A 70 -12.87 -0.96 -1.98
N ARG A 71 -12.25 0.20 -2.27
CA ARG A 71 -11.77 0.49 -3.62
C ARG A 71 -10.52 -0.34 -3.91
N HIS A 72 -10.62 -1.21 -4.90
CA HIS A 72 -9.46 -1.91 -5.47
C HIS A 72 -8.69 -0.95 -6.38
N VAL A 73 -7.35 -0.96 -6.31
CA VAL A 73 -6.54 -0.45 -7.41
C VAL A 73 -5.89 -1.64 -8.07
N GLY A 74 -6.19 -1.78 -9.36
CA GLY A 74 -5.37 -2.52 -10.30
C GLY A 74 -5.39 -4.04 -10.12
N GLU A 75 -4.85 -4.66 -11.16
CA GLU A 75 -4.61 -6.09 -11.19
C GLU A 75 -3.51 -6.50 -10.22
N ARG A 76 -3.47 -7.79 -9.90
CA ARG A 76 -2.37 -8.37 -9.15
C ARG A 76 -1.04 -8.13 -9.87
N THR A 77 -0.04 -7.68 -9.12
CA THR A 77 1.29 -7.34 -9.63
C THR A 77 2.38 -8.34 -9.24
N LEU A 78 2.10 -9.26 -8.31
CA LEU A 78 3.04 -10.32 -7.93
C LEU A 78 2.92 -11.50 -8.89
N THR A 79 4.08 -11.95 -9.38
CA THR A 79 4.25 -13.24 -10.04
C THR A 79 4.29 -14.38 -9.01
N ASP A 80 4.24 -15.62 -9.48
CA ASP A 80 4.35 -16.80 -8.59
C ASP A 80 5.73 -16.86 -7.92
N ASP A 81 6.79 -16.44 -8.61
CA ASP A 81 8.14 -16.38 -8.04
C ASP A 81 8.24 -15.33 -6.92
N ASP A 82 7.56 -14.18 -7.07
CA ASP A 82 7.57 -13.13 -6.03
C ASP A 82 6.93 -13.64 -4.72
N ARG A 83 5.98 -14.58 -4.81
CA ARG A 83 5.32 -15.19 -3.63
C ARG A 83 6.25 -16.03 -2.78
N ALA A 84 7.36 -16.51 -3.34
CA ALA A 84 8.39 -17.24 -2.60
C ALA A 84 9.25 -16.33 -1.70
N SER A 85 9.10 -15.00 -1.81
CA SER A 85 9.85 -13.99 -1.08
C SER A 85 8.94 -13.14 -0.15
N LEU A 86 9.54 -12.30 0.71
CA LEU A 86 8.77 -11.38 1.56
C LEU A 86 8.00 -10.37 0.70
N HIS A 87 6.68 -10.36 0.85
CA HIS A 87 5.79 -9.44 0.15
C HIS A 87 4.61 -9.03 1.05
N LEU A 88 3.98 -7.90 0.72
CA LEU A 88 2.73 -7.48 1.32
C LEU A 88 1.57 -7.94 0.45
N MET A 89 0.59 -8.58 1.08
CA MET A 89 -0.64 -9.00 0.42
C MET A 89 -1.86 -8.45 1.15
N TRP A 90 -2.78 -7.90 0.37
CA TRP A 90 -4.11 -7.51 0.81
C TRP A 90 -5.13 -8.09 -0.16
N ILE A 91 -6.29 -8.43 0.38
CA ILE A 91 -7.41 -9.05 -0.34
C ILE A 91 -8.32 -7.95 -0.91
#